data_AF-A0A662K3M1-F1
#
_entry.id   AF-A0A662K3M1-F1
#
_cell.length_a   1.000
_cell.length_b   1.000
_cell.length_c   1.000
_cell.angle_alpha   90.00
_cell.angle_beta   90.00
_cell.angle_gamma   90.00
#
_symmetry.space_group_name_H-M   'P 1'
#
loop_
_entity.id
_entity.type
_entity.pdbx_description
1 polymer ?
#
loop_
_entity_poly.entity_id
_entity_poly.type
_entity_poly.pdbx_seq_one_letter_code
_entity_poly.pdbx_strand_id
1 'polypeptide(L)'
;MDKIKLLNNKNIKIVAVLVAATIVISGLYALFLPKHNYLEEKNKGKKEKTSDNRISPLTDQALFFEIKRIRRRGLEEEMRKFGRNLPKPNPYYVVLNIDGTEYDGSKIESAQGSGSGTIADWDTGYGYGKIIKDAEEEQEISEITFKIMEIQSKGILFFKRNVPMELESLHLTYDYRTGRWEGDDYFNDSDGYGHYFGENCEIWFDIHQTDYDEDEIPYWAEVNILGTDPKVDDSKLDPDNDGVPTSWEWKWGYDPFSPENHTQLDPDVDGLSNVVEYKLEKWLTNPFYKDIFIEVDGMKGSGKRKDLPYYMFPEESQEMLMDKFARHAITVHIDDGCMGGGGELLPFVESISQESGMMQKFYKYHFADDRKGIFHYAVIAYASGFCHPQSYGNRYDTFTISGSKEVFSRVFMPYPRYRFNPRTFYIWMASLFMHELGHSLGLMPAPWYCGGIDNISMVPGRLPDNMSFIEKMKARNHAIEYWANYVSCMNYGNSGGPLKGILKPSYAWMVLDYSDGTHGEHDYNDWAHIDLTYFQKSAPFVEDSFVS
;
A
#
# COMPACT_ATOMS: atom_id res chain seq x y z
N MET A 1 16.64 51.40 17.85
CA MET A 1 15.36 50.83 18.32
C MET A 1 15.27 49.44 17.71
N ASP A 2 15.26 48.31 18.41
CA ASP A 2 15.44 47.99 19.81
C ASP A 2 15.96 46.54 19.91
N LYS A 3 16.57 46.26 21.06
CA LYS A 3 17.39 45.11 21.44
C LYS A 3 16.81 43.71 21.10
N ILE A 4 17.50 42.94 20.26
CA ILE A 4 17.52 41.48 20.38
C ILE A 4 18.65 41.14 21.36
N LYS A 5 18.29 40.87 22.62
CA LYS A 5 19.21 40.33 23.62
C LYS A 5 19.55 38.89 23.22
N LEU A 6 20.82 38.62 22.90
CA LEU A 6 21.35 37.26 22.90
C LEU A 6 21.04 36.60 24.25
N LEU A 7 20.29 35.49 24.20
CA LEU A 7 20.05 34.63 25.36
C LEU A 7 21.40 34.08 25.83
N ASN A 8 21.79 34.47 27.05
CA ASN A 8 23.02 34.00 27.69
C ASN A 8 22.98 32.46 27.79
N ASN A 9 24.13 31.78 27.65
CA ASN A 9 24.25 30.31 27.57
C ASN A 9 23.62 29.58 28.78
N LYS A 10 23.50 30.29 29.91
CA LYS A 10 22.77 29.83 31.12
C LYS A 10 21.26 29.73 30.90
N ASN A 11 20.66 30.63 30.11
CA ASN A 11 19.24 30.63 29.79
C ASN A 11 18.89 29.54 28.78
N ILE A 12 19.76 29.23 27.82
CA ILE A 12 19.57 28.11 26.88
C ILE A 12 19.57 26.78 27.64
N LYS A 13 20.48 26.60 28.61
CA LYS A 13 20.49 25.42 29.48
C LYS A 13 19.23 25.32 30.34
N ILE A 14 18.73 26.44 30.86
CA ILE A 14 17.47 26.47 31.63
C ILE A 14 16.29 26.11 30.73
N VAL A 15 16.22 26.62 29.50
CA VAL A 15 15.16 26.28 28.54
C VAL A 15 15.24 24.81 28.13
N ALA A 16 16.44 24.28 27.86
CA ALA A 16 16.62 22.86 27.52
C ALA A 16 16.24 21.94 28.69
N VAL A 17 16.59 22.31 29.93
CA VAL A 17 16.17 21.58 31.14
C VAL A 17 14.67 21.67 31.35
N LEU A 18 14.04 22.83 31.06
CA LEU A 18 12.59 22.98 31.14
C LEU A 18 11.90 22.12 30.07
N VAL A 19 12.37 22.11 28.82
CA VAL A 19 11.81 21.28 27.74
C VAL A 19 11.97 19.78 28.08
N ALA A 20 13.14 19.36 28.55
CA ALA A 20 13.36 17.99 28.98
C ALA A 20 12.48 17.62 30.18
N ALA A 21 12.30 18.53 31.15
CA ALA A 21 11.38 18.34 32.26
C ALA A 21 9.93 18.26 31.78
N THR A 22 9.52 19.07 30.80
CA THR A 22 8.18 18.99 30.21
C THR A 22 7.98 17.66 29.49
N ILE A 23 8.94 17.18 28.70
CA ILE A 23 8.85 15.88 28.02
C ILE A 23 8.78 14.73 29.04
N VAL A 24 9.57 14.78 30.11
CA VAL A 24 9.54 13.78 31.18
C VAL A 24 8.22 13.87 31.96
N ILE A 25 7.71 15.06 32.24
CA ILE A 25 6.42 15.25 32.90
C ILE A 25 5.27 14.79 31.98
N SER A 26 5.33 15.03 30.67
CA SER A 26 4.35 14.55 29.69
C SER A 26 4.42 13.04 29.53
N GLY A 27 5.61 12.45 29.52
CA GLY A 27 5.81 10.99 29.47
C GLY A 27 5.37 10.31 30.76
N LEU A 28 5.63 10.92 31.93
CA LEU A 28 5.09 10.48 33.21
C LEU A 28 3.58 10.69 33.27
N TYR A 29 3.05 11.79 32.72
CA TYR A 29 1.61 12.03 32.61
C TYR A 29 0.95 11.01 31.67
N ALA A 30 1.63 10.54 30.63
CA ALA A 30 1.15 9.45 29.77
C ALA A 30 1.24 8.07 30.45
N LEU A 31 2.25 7.85 31.30
CA LEU A 31 2.38 6.63 32.11
C LEU A 31 1.44 6.58 33.32
N PHE A 32 1.03 7.76 33.82
CA PHE A 32 0.08 7.94 34.93
C PHE A 32 -1.27 8.48 34.47
N LEU A 33 -1.52 8.54 33.15
CA LEU A 33 -2.88 8.55 32.65
C LEU A 33 -3.52 7.36 33.34
N PRO A 34 -4.66 7.53 34.03
CA PRO A 34 -5.50 6.38 34.28
C PRO A 34 -5.65 5.74 32.90
N LYS A 35 -5.29 4.45 32.75
CA LYS A 35 -5.98 3.66 31.74
C LYS A 35 -7.44 3.88 32.10
N HIS A 36 -8.09 4.80 31.40
CA HIS A 36 -9.48 5.08 31.64
C HIS A 36 -10.15 3.80 31.19
N ASN A 37 -10.41 2.91 32.15
CA ASN A 37 -11.40 1.88 31.99
C ASN A 37 -12.69 2.65 31.76
N TYR A 38 -12.97 2.95 30.49
CA TYR A 38 -14.17 3.64 30.02
C TYR A 38 -15.44 2.90 30.49
N LEU A 39 -15.28 1.64 30.90
CA LEU A 39 -16.28 0.78 31.52
C LEU A 39 -16.63 1.13 32.98
N GLU A 40 -15.75 1.76 33.77
CA GLU A 40 -15.99 1.93 35.23
C GLU A 40 -16.78 3.20 35.60
N GLU A 41 -16.69 4.29 34.84
CA GLU A 41 -17.42 5.53 35.17
C GLU A 41 -18.89 5.57 34.68
N LYS A 42 -19.28 4.69 33.74
CA LYS A 42 -20.67 4.60 33.22
C LYS A 42 -21.67 3.93 34.20
N ASN A 43 -21.22 3.50 35.38
CA ASN A 43 -22.03 2.76 36.38
C ASN A 43 -22.73 3.63 37.44
N LYS A 44 -22.57 4.96 37.43
CA LYS A 44 -23.36 5.83 38.33
C LYS A 44 -24.71 6.19 37.70
N GLY A 45 -25.64 5.21 37.67
CA GLY A 45 -27.06 5.49 37.43
C GLY A 45 -27.85 4.48 36.60
N LYS A 46 -27.30 3.31 36.24
CA LYS A 46 -28.07 2.29 35.51
C LYS A 46 -28.96 1.47 36.46
N LYS A 47 -30.26 1.41 36.17
CA LYS A 47 -31.19 0.40 36.68
C LYS A 47 -30.53 -0.98 36.56
N GLU A 48 -30.76 -1.89 37.51
CA GLU A 48 -30.36 -3.30 37.41
C GLU A 48 -30.81 -3.87 36.06
N LYS A 49 -29.90 -3.87 35.08
CA LYS A 49 -30.06 -4.54 33.79
C LYS A 49 -29.88 -6.01 34.16
N THR A 50 -30.92 -6.82 33.97
CA THR A 50 -30.76 -8.28 33.92
C THR A 50 -29.63 -8.58 32.94
N SER A 51 -28.45 -8.97 33.43
CA SER A 51 -27.30 -9.22 32.57
C SER A 51 -27.55 -10.53 31.84
N ASP A 52 -28.05 -10.41 30.61
CA ASP A 52 -28.10 -11.55 29.72
C ASP A 52 -26.67 -11.83 29.25
N ASN A 53 -26.07 -12.88 29.80
CA ASN A 53 -24.69 -13.26 29.51
C ASN A 53 -24.59 -14.41 28.51
N ARG A 54 -25.68 -14.72 27.82
CA ARG A 54 -25.70 -15.71 26.74
C ARG A 54 -24.95 -15.17 25.52
N ILE A 55 -24.38 -16.05 24.72
CA ILE A 55 -23.53 -15.67 23.58
C ILE A 55 -24.37 -15.43 22.33
N SER A 56 -25.14 -16.43 21.90
CA SER A 56 -26.01 -16.35 20.73
C SER A 56 -27.32 -17.12 20.97
N PRO A 57 -28.22 -16.62 21.84
CA PRO A 57 -29.43 -17.36 22.21
C PRO A 57 -30.54 -17.36 21.14
N LEU A 58 -30.33 -16.68 20.01
CA LEU A 58 -31.34 -16.47 18.97
C LEU A 58 -31.08 -17.26 17.69
N THR A 59 -29.86 -17.74 17.49
CA THR A 59 -29.44 -18.54 16.33
C THR A 59 -28.34 -19.52 16.74
N ASP A 60 -28.31 -20.68 16.08
CA ASP A 60 -27.24 -21.67 16.22
C ASP A 60 -25.87 -21.02 15.92
N GLN A 61 -24.84 -21.37 16.70
CA GLN A 61 -23.52 -20.75 16.58
C GLN A 61 -22.69 -21.34 15.45
N ALA A 62 -22.14 -20.48 14.59
CA ALA A 62 -21.07 -20.86 13.67
C ALA A 62 -20.07 -19.72 13.47
N LEU A 63 -18.85 -20.10 13.09
CA LEU A 63 -17.77 -19.20 12.73
C LEU A 63 -17.56 -19.17 11.23
N PHE A 64 -17.33 -17.97 10.72
CA PHE A 64 -17.00 -17.70 9.33
C PHE A 64 -15.60 -17.13 9.26
N PHE A 65 -14.71 -17.82 8.54
CA PHE A 65 -13.38 -17.31 8.21
C PHE A 65 -13.37 -16.95 6.73
N GLU A 66 -13.28 -15.66 6.42
CA GLU A 66 -13.28 -15.15 5.06
C GLU A 66 -11.89 -14.65 4.67
N ILE A 67 -11.29 -15.32 3.69
CA ILE A 67 -10.03 -14.91 3.07
C ILE A 67 -10.37 -13.88 2.00
N LYS A 68 -10.00 -12.63 2.25
CA LYS A 68 -10.27 -11.52 1.34
C LYS A 68 -9.24 -11.45 0.23
N ARG A 69 -7.95 -11.58 0.53
CA ARG A 69 -6.84 -11.55 -0.45
C ARG A 69 -5.60 -12.24 0.11
N ILE A 70 -4.84 -12.94 -0.73
CA ILE A 70 -3.50 -13.46 -0.41
C ILE A 70 -2.53 -12.95 -1.47
N ARG A 71 -1.46 -12.28 -1.03
CA ARG A 71 -0.40 -11.78 -1.90
C ARG A 71 0.95 -12.37 -1.52
N ARG A 72 1.65 -12.96 -2.48
CA ARG A 72 3.01 -13.49 -2.30
C ARG A 72 4.04 -12.38 -2.45
N ARG A 73 5.04 -12.41 -1.58
CA ARG A 73 6.12 -11.41 -1.54
C ARG A 73 7.40 -11.93 -2.20
N GLY A 74 8.33 -11.04 -2.52
CA GLY A 74 9.66 -11.40 -3.00
C GLY A 74 9.83 -11.56 -4.52
N LEU A 75 8.85 -11.12 -5.32
CA LEU A 75 8.93 -11.21 -6.78
C LEU A 75 10.13 -10.42 -7.35
N GLU A 76 10.45 -9.27 -6.76
CA GLU A 76 11.56 -8.44 -7.22
C GLU A 76 12.90 -9.18 -7.10
N GLU A 77 13.14 -9.82 -5.95
CA GLU A 77 14.33 -10.63 -5.70
C GLU A 77 14.44 -11.77 -6.73
N GLU A 78 13.33 -12.44 -7.05
CA GLU A 78 13.30 -13.46 -8.11
C GLU A 78 13.56 -12.88 -9.51
N MET A 79 13.03 -11.69 -9.82
CA MET A 79 13.27 -10.99 -11.08
C MET A 79 14.73 -10.59 -11.25
N ARG A 80 15.43 -10.26 -10.16
CA ARG A 80 16.85 -9.88 -10.16
C ARG A 80 17.80 -11.06 -10.30
N LYS A 81 17.36 -12.30 -10.04
CA LYS A 81 18.16 -13.51 -10.30
C LYS A 81 18.47 -13.68 -11.79
N PHE A 82 19.56 -14.39 -12.08
CA PHE A 82 19.97 -14.68 -13.46
C PHE A 82 18.93 -15.55 -14.17
N GLY A 83 18.33 -15.02 -15.24
CA GLY A 83 17.32 -15.73 -16.02
C GLY A 83 16.65 -14.84 -17.06
N ARG A 84 15.90 -15.47 -17.98
CA ARG A 84 15.08 -14.78 -18.99
C ARG A 84 13.59 -15.08 -18.88
N ASN A 85 13.19 -16.13 -18.16
CA ASN A 85 11.78 -16.45 -17.96
C ASN A 85 11.22 -15.60 -16.82
N LEU A 86 9.99 -15.14 -16.90
CA LEU A 86 9.36 -14.44 -15.78
C LEU A 86 9.17 -15.45 -14.62
N PRO A 87 9.57 -15.10 -13.38
CA PRO A 87 9.32 -15.94 -12.22
C PRO A 87 7.82 -16.17 -12.06
N LYS A 88 7.46 -17.43 -11.80
CA LYS A 88 6.13 -17.81 -11.35
C LYS A 88 6.26 -18.38 -9.95
N PRO A 89 5.30 -18.12 -9.05
CA PRO A 89 5.33 -18.74 -7.75
C PRO A 89 5.11 -20.25 -7.92
N ASN A 90 5.65 -21.05 -7.00
CA ASN A 90 5.22 -22.44 -6.96
C ASN A 90 3.72 -22.45 -6.56
N PRO A 91 2.92 -23.39 -7.09
CA PRO A 91 1.53 -23.51 -6.68
C PRO A 91 1.41 -23.73 -5.18
N TYR A 92 0.39 -23.17 -4.55
CA TYR A 92 0.14 -23.28 -3.12
C TYR A 92 -1.36 -23.46 -2.85
N TYR A 93 -1.72 -23.90 -1.65
CA TYR A 93 -3.11 -24.01 -1.21
C TYR A 93 -3.21 -23.66 0.27
N VAL A 94 -4.42 -23.36 0.75
CA VAL A 94 -4.65 -23.02 2.16
C VAL A 94 -5.08 -24.24 2.96
N VAL A 95 -4.69 -24.28 4.23
CA VAL A 95 -5.20 -25.22 5.23
C VAL A 95 -5.66 -24.40 6.43
N LEU A 96 -6.93 -24.54 6.79
CA LEU A 96 -7.51 -23.89 7.96
C LEU A 96 -7.87 -24.95 9.00
N ASN A 97 -7.49 -24.75 10.25
CA ASN A 97 -7.95 -25.55 11.37
C ASN A 97 -8.76 -24.64 12.30
N ILE A 98 -10.00 -25.03 12.61
CA ILE A 98 -10.84 -24.36 13.63
C ILE A 98 -11.24 -25.43 14.64
N ASP A 99 -10.83 -25.25 15.89
CA ASP A 99 -11.15 -26.16 17.01
C ASP A 99 -10.87 -27.64 16.71
N GLY A 100 -9.73 -27.91 16.06
CA GLY A 100 -9.29 -29.25 15.69
C GLY A 100 -9.90 -29.79 14.39
N THR A 101 -10.84 -29.07 13.76
CA THR A 101 -11.41 -29.44 12.45
C THR A 101 -10.59 -28.84 11.32
N GLU A 102 -9.99 -29.69 10.50
CA GLU A 102 -9.13 -29.28 9.37
C GLU A 102 -9.91 -29.17 8.05
N TYR A 103 -9.73 -28.04 7.36
CA TYR A 103 -10.17 -27.76 6.01
C TYR A 103 -8.94 -27.65 5.11
N ASP A 104 -8.74 -28.62 4.24
CA ASP A 104 -7.58 -28.72 3.36
C ASP A 104 -7.95 -28.36 1.92
N GLY A 105 -7.49 -27.19 1.46
CA GLY A 105 -7.75 -26.66 0.12
C GLY A 105 -7.26 -27.56 -1.02
N SER A 106 -6.27 -28.43 -0.77
CA SER A 106 -5.80 -29.38 -1.78
C SER A 106 -6.83 -30.46 -2.13
N LYS A 107 -7.82 -30.67 -1.26
CA LYS A 107 -8.86 -31.69 -1.39
C LYS A 107 -10.17 -31.15 -1.99
N ILE A 108 -10.24 -29.87 -2.34
CA ILE A 108 -11.45 -29.27 -2.94
C ILE A 108 -11.65 -29.87 -4.34
N GLU A 109 -12.85 -30.37 -4.62
CA GLU A 109 -13.26 -30.82 -5.95
C GLU A 109 -13.94 -29.67 -6.71
N SER A 110 -13.37 -29.22 -7.82
CA SER A 110 -14.06 -28.27 -8.70
C SER A 110 -15.28 -28.91 -9.39
N ALA A 111 -16.31 -28.09 -9.68
CA ALA A 111 -17.52 -28.52 -10.38
C ALA A 111 -17.30 -29.14 -11.78
N GLN A 112 -16.08 -29.05 -12.34
CA GLN A 112 -15.70 -29.66 -13.61
C GLN A 112 -14.88 -30.94 -13.46
N GLY A 113 -14.65 -31.42 -12.24
CA GLY A 113 -13.82 -32.58 -11.95
C GLY A 113 -12.33 -32.26 -12.16
N SER A 114 -11.54 -32.40 -11.10
CA SER A 114 -10.08 -32.17 -11.04
C SER A 114 -9.58 -30.72 -11.12
N GLY A 115 -10.23 -29.79 -10.42
CA GLY A 115 -9.58 -28.55 -9.99
C GLY A 115 -9.25 -28.65 -8.52
N SER A 116 -7.97 -28.71 -8.16
CA SER A 116 -7.50 -28.52 -6.78
C SER A 116 -7.69 -27.05 -6.39
N GLY A 117 -7.98 -26.74 -5.12
CA GLY A 117 -7.99 -25.37 -4.56
C GLY A 117 -6.60 -24.72 -4.52
N THR A 118 -5.75 -25.04 -5.49
CA THR A 118 -4.37 -24.57 -5.62
C THR A 118 -4.33 -23.28 -6.41
N ILE A 119 -3.63 -22.29 -5.86
CA ILE A 119 -3.33 -21.00 -6.46
C ILE A 119 -1.94 -21.08 -7.08
N ALA A 120 -1.73 -20.47 -8.25
CA ALA A 120 -0.43 -20.41 -8.92
C ALA A 120 -0.03 -18.99 -9.36
N ASP A 121 -0.77 -18.01 -8.89
CA ASP A 121 -0.56 -16.59 -9.16
C ASP A 121 0.11 -15.92 -7.96
N TRP A 122 0.64 -14.70 -8.16
CA TRP A 122 1.28 -13.94 -7.09
C TRP A 122 0.25 -13.29 -6.16
N ASP A 123 -0.96 -13.06 -6.66
CA ASP A 123 -2.07 -12.44 -5.94
C ASP A 123 -3.37 -13.15 -6.32
N THR A 124 -4.23 -13.39 -5.34
CA THR A 124 -5.57 -13.96 -5.55
C THR A 124 -6.58 -12.94 -6.07
N GLY A 125 -6.29 -11.65 -5.96
CA GLY A 125 -7.28 -10.58 -6.08
C GLY A 125 -8.23 -10.54 -4.88
N TYR A 126 -9.24 -9.68 -4.98
CA TYR A 126 -10.24 -9.46 -3.93
C TYR A 126 -11.34 -10.54 -3.92
N GLY A 127 -11.74 -10.97 -2.72
CA GLY A 127 -12.88 -11.89 -2.50
C GLY A 127 -12.55 -13.36 -2.78
N TYR A 128 -11.42 -13.86 -2.26
CA TYR A 128 -10.92 -15.19 -2.58
C TYR A 128 -11.83 -16.35 -2.12
N GLY A 129 -12.20 -16.41 -0.83
CA GLY A 129 -12.99 -17.55 -0.35
C GLY A 129 -13.42 -17.47 1.11
N LYS A 130 -14.43 -18.26 1.47
CA LYS A 130 -15.04 -18.30 2.80
C LYS A 130 -15.16 -19.74 3.29
N ILE A 131 -14.82 -19.97 4.55
CA ILE A 131 -14.94 -21.26 5.24
C ILE A 131 -15.89 -21.08 6.42
N ILE A 132 -16.73 -22.10 6.66
CA ILE A 132 -17.78 -22.08 7.69
C ILE A 132 -17.59 -23.30 8.60
N LYS A 133 -17.68 -23.06 9.90
CA LYS A 133 -17.56 -24.09 10.93
C LYS A 133 -18.64 -23.88 11.99
N ASP A 134 -19.53 -24.85 12.15
CA ASP A 134 -20.47 -24.88 13.27
C ASP A 134 -19.70 -24.94 14.60
N ALA A 135 -20.12 -24.16 15.58
CA ALA A 135 -19.56 -24.12 16.93
C ALA A 135 -20.52 -24.77 17.93
N GLU A 136 -20.03 -25.11 19.13
CA GLU A 136 -20.95 -25.54 20.20
C GLU A 136 -21.74 -24.34 20.72
N GLU A 137 -23.01 -24.56 21.09
CA GLU A 137 -23.81 -23.51 21.70
C GLU A 137 -23.20 -23.04 23.03
N GLU A 138 -23.19 -21.72 23.23
CA GLU A 138 -22.51 -21.02 24.33
C GLU A 138 -20.98 -21.22 24.36
N GLN A 139 -20.37 -21.60 23.24
CA GLN A 139 -18.91 -21.58 23.09
C GLN A 139 -18.39 -20.14 23.13
N GLU A 140 -17.45 -19.88 24.04
CA GLU A 140 -16.87 -18.54 24.27
C GLU A 140 -15.79 -18.16 23.27
N ILE A 141 -14.96 -19.14 22.88
CA ILE A 141 -13.79 -18.90 22.04
C ILE A 141 -13.62 -19.98 20.98
N SER A 142 -12.97 -19.65 19.87
CA SER A 142 -12.47 -20.61 18.87
C SER A 142 -10.99 -20.40 18.62
N GLU A 143 -10.25 -21.51 18.58
CA GLU A 143 -8.83 -21.54 18.22
C GLU A 143 -8.70 -21.80 16.72
N ILE A 144 -7.93 -20.94 16.04
CA ILE A 144 -7.80 -20.92 14.60
C ILE A 144 -6.33 -21.02 14.22
N THR A 145 -6.01 -21.91 13.29
CA THR A 145 -4.70 -21.95 12.63
C THR A 145 -4.90 -21.92 11.13
N PHE A 146 -4.41 -20.87 10.49
CA PHE A 146 -4.42 -20.72 9.04
C PHE A 146 -3.01 -20.93 8.50
N LYS A 147 -2.88 -21.76 7.46
CA LYS A 147 -1.60 -22.09 6.85
C LYS A 147 -1.66 -21.96 5.34
N ILE A 148 -0.58 -21.47 4.76
CA ILE A 148 -0.33 -21.52 3.33
C ILE A 148 0.69 -22.62 3.05
N MET A 149 0.31 -23.59 2.23
CA MET A 149 1.13 -24.75 1.89
C MET A 149 1.62 -24.63 0.44
N GLU A 150 2.91 -24.41 0.25
CA GLU A 150 3.56 -24.37 -1.07
C GLU A 150 3.93 -25.77 -1.57
N ILE A 151 3.60 -26.07 -2.82
CA ILE A 151 3.93 -27.33 -3.49
C ILE A 151 5.33 -27.21 -4.12
N GLN A 152 6.33 -27.74 -3.45
CA GLN A 152 7.71 -27.74 -3.95
C GLN A 152 8.06 -29.03 -4.69
N SER A 153 8.76 -28.90 -5.82
CA SER A 153 9.30 -30.05 -6.56
C SER A 153 10.66 -30.46 -6.01
N LYS A 154 10.70 -31.56 -5.22
CA LYS A 154 11.93 -32.10 -4.62
C LYS A 154 12.36 -33.40 -5.31
N GLY A 155 13.67 -33.56 -5.53
CA GLY A 155 14.25 -34.77 -6.12
C GLY A 155 15.33 -34.47 -7.16
N ILE A 156 15.96 -35.51 -7.69
CA ILE A 156 17.04 -35.41 -8.68
C ILE A 156 16.52 -35.91 -10.03
N LEU A 157 16.73 -35.11 -11.08
CA LEU A 157 16.45 -35.47 -12.47
C LEU A 157 14.99 -35.92 -12.69
N PHE A 158 14.76 -37.17 -13.11
CA PHE A 158 13.44 -37.74 -13.42
C PHE A 158 12.67 -38.24 -12.17
N PHE A 159 13.27 -38.20 -10.97
CA PHE A 159 12.65 -38.63 -9.71
C PHE A 159 12.14 -37.45 -8.87
N LYS A 160 11.52 -36.46 -9.53
CA LYS A 160 10.91 -35.33 -8.84
C LYS A 160 9.56 -35.73 -8.27
N ARG A 161 9.32 -35.36 -7.02
CA ARG A 161 8.03 -35.46 -6.34
C ARG A 161 7.60 -34.09 -5.87
N ASN A 162 6.28 -33.85 -5.91
CA ASN A 162 5.68 -32.67 -5.34
C ASN A 162 5.47 -32.91 -3.84
N VAL A 163 5.99 -32.00 -3.01
CA VAL A 163 5.92 -32.08 -1.55
C VAL A 163 5.35 -30.76 -1.05
N PRO A 164 4.20 -30.77 -0.35
CA PRO A 164 3.71 -29.61 0.36
C PRO A 164 4.69 -29.21 1.47
N MET A 165 4.99 -27.92 1.55
CA MET A 165 5.83 -27.29 2.56
C MET A 165 5.08 -26.09 3.11
N GLU A 166 5.11 -25.87 4.41
CA GLU A 166 4.57 -24.65 5.01
C GLU A 166 5.34 -23.44 4.46
N LEU A 167 4.61 -22.49 3.89
CA LEU A 167 5.11 -21.22 3.39
C LEU A 167 4.87 -20.10 4.39
N GLU A 168 3.68 -20.11 5.01
CA GLU A 168 3.25 -19.12 5.99
C GLU A 168 2.23 -19.76 6.94
N SER A 169 2.16 -19.26 8.19
CA SER A 169 1.15 -19.68 9.15
C SER A 169 0.80 -18.56 10.12
N LEU A 170 -0.48 -18.44 10.46
CA LEU A 170 -0.96 -17.56 11.52
C LEU A 170 -1.92 -18.28 12.47
N HIS A 171 -1.93 -17.87 13.72
CA HIS A 171 -2.68 -18.43 14.84
C HIS A 171 -3.52 -17.34 15.49
N LEU A 172 -4.81 -17.59 15.62
CA LEU A 172 -5.76 -16.64 16.17
C LEU A 172 -6.69 -17.31 17.18
N THR A 173 -7.10 -16.56 18.19
CA THR A 173 -8.16 -16.93 19.12
C THR A 173 -9.30 -15.94 18.95
N TYR A 174 -10.46 -16.41 18.47
CA TYR A 174 -11.66 -15.60 18.27
C TYR A 174 -12.57 -15.66 19.51
N ASP A 175 -13.16 -14.53 19.92
CA ASP A 175 -14.09 -14.39 21.04
C ASP A 175 -15.50 -14.08 20.53
N TYR A 176 -16.44 -15.00 20.78
CA TYR A 176 -17.82 -14.89 20.30
C TYR A 176 -18.64 -13.79 20.98
N ARG A 177 -18.20 -13.31 22.15
CA ARG A 177 -18.90 -12.23 22.86
C ARG A 177 -18.64 -10.89 22.21
N THR A 178 -17.41 -10.67 21.77
CA THR A 178 -16.94 -9.39 21.24
C THR A 178 -16.81 -9.38 19.73
N GLY A 179 -16.81 -10.54 19.07
CA GLY A 179 -16.59 -10.63 17.63
C GLY A 179 -15.18 -10.24 17.24
N ARG A 180 -14.25 -10.28 18.20
CA ARG A 180 -12.84 -9.91 18.03
C ARG A 180 -11.96 -11.13 18.09
N TRP A 181 -10.73 -10.99 17.63
CA TRP A 181 -9.71 -12.00 17.77
C TRP A 181 -8.39 -11.41 18.29
N GLU A 182 -7.56 -12.28 18.84
CA GLU A 182 -6.19 -12.02 19.24
C GLU A 182 -5.23 -13.07 18.67
N GLY A 183 -3.92 -12.84 18.74
CA GLY A 183 -2.90 -13.79 18.29
C GLY A 183 -1.86 -13.13 17.39
N ASP A 184 -1.62 -13.74 16.23
CA ASP A 184 -0.71 -13.22 15.21
C ASP A 184 -1.25 -11.96 14.50
N ASP A 185 -2.55 -11.70 14.58
CA ASP A 185 -3.25 -10.46 14.22
C ASP A 185 -4.23 -10.13 15.35
N TYR A 186 -4.43 -8.85 15.64
CA TYR A 186 -5.36 -8.39 16.67
C TYR A 186 -5.80 -6.94 16.44
N PHE A 187 -6.86 -6.54 17.13
CA PHE A 187 -7.36 -5.17 17.00
C PHE A 187 -6.29 -4.12 17.36
N ASN A 188 -6.01 -3.22 16.41
CA ASN A 188 -5.02 -2.14 16.53
C ASN A 188 -3.55 -2.64 16.68
N ASP A 189 -3.21 -3.70 15.96
CA ASP A 189 -1.83 -4.12 15.73
C ASP A 189 -1.10 -3.20 14.72
N SER A 190 0.11 -3.59 14.31
CA SER A 190 1.00 -2.72 13.53
C SER A 190 0.79 -2.77 12.02
N ASP A 191 0.18 -3.85 11.53
CA ASP A 191 -0.10 -4.16 10.14
C ASP A 191 -1.58 -3.97 9.78
N GLY A 192 -2.43 -3.73 10.77
CA GLY A 192 -3.82 -3.36 10.59
C GLY A 192 -4.75 -4.55 10.85
N TYR A 193 -5.86 -4.30 11.52
CA TYR A 193 -6.81 -5.35 11.90
C TYR A 193 -7.37 -6.13 10.70
N GLY A 194 -7.19 -7.45 10.69
CA GLY A 194 -7.57 -8.32 9.57
C GLY A 194 -6.58 -8.29 8.41
N HIS A 195 -5.37 -7.76 8.62
CA HIS A 195 -4.26 -7.72 7.67
C HIS A 195 -2.99 -8.23 8.35
N TYR A 196 -2.60 -9.44 7.97
CA TYR A 196 -1.37 -10.06 8.41
C TYR A 196 -0.22 -9.83 7.41
N PHE A 197 0.82 -9.12 7.83
CA PHE A 197 2.06 -8.92 7.09
C PHE A 197 3.12 -9.98 7.48
N GLY A 198 3.06 -11.14 6.80
CA GLY A 198 3.96 -12.26 7.02
C GLY A 198 5.33 -12.14 6.33
N GLU A 199 6.21 -13.11 6.58
CA GLU A 199 7.55 -13.17 5.97
C GLU A 199 7.46 -13.38 4.45
N ASN A 200 6.55 -14.25 4.01
CA ASN A 200 6.44 -14.69 2.62
C ASN A 200 5.15 -14.23 1.94
N CYS A 201 4.11 -13.94 2.72
CA CYS A 201 2.80 -13.54 2.21
C CYS A 201 2.21 -12.37 3.00
N GLU A 202 1.38 -11.57 2.35
CA GLU A 202 0.37 -10.74 3.01
C GLU A 202 -0.98 -11.41 2.87
N ILE A 203 -1.78 -11.36 3.95
CA ILE A 203 -3.08 -12.00 4.02
C ILE A 203 -4.07 -10.98 4.58
N TRP A 204 -5.12 -10.70 3.81
CA TRP A 204 -6.29 -9.98 4.30
C TRP A 204 -7.40 -10.96 4.54
N PHE A 205 -8.03 -10.87 5.70
CA PHE A 205 -9.09 -11.77 6.12
C PHE A 205 -10.08 -11.06 7.03
N ASP A 206 -11.22 -11.68 7.22
CA ASP A 206 -12.22 -11.28 8.18
C ASP A 206 -12.78 -12.50 8.89
N ILE A 207 -13.13 -12.34 10.16
CA ILE A 207 -13.71 -13.40 10.98
C ILE A 207 -14.98 -12.86 11.62
N HIS A 208 -16.11 -13.49 11.32
CA HIS A 208 -17.40 -13.14 11.89
C HIS A 208 -18.14 -14.41 12.29
N GLN A 209 -19.26 -14.23 12.99
CA GLN A 209 -20.08 -15.32 13.47
C GLN A 209 -21.50 -15.23 12.93
N THR A 210 -22.27 -16.28 13.19
CA THR A 210 -23.72 -16.23 12.99
C THR A 210 -24.33 -15.11 13.81
N ASP A 211 -25.16 -14.34 13.14
CA ASP A 211 -25.79 -13.15 13.67
C ASP A 211 -27.27 -13.15 13.26
N TYR A 212 -28.15 -12.76 14.17
CA TYR A 212 -29.60 -13.01 14.04
C TYR A 212 -30.30 -12.01 13.12
N ASP A 213 -29.91 -10.75 13.19
CA ASP A 213 -30.41 -9.65 12.39
C ASP A 213 -29.45 -9.19 11.28
N GLU A 214 -28.27 -9.80 11.19
CA GLU A 214 -27.29 -9.64 10.10
C GLU A 214 -26.66 -8.23 10.06
N ASP A 215 -26.43 -7.62 11.23
CA ASP A 215 -25.74 -6.33 11.35
C ASP A 215 -24.23 -6.41 11.65
N GLU A 216 -23.71 -7.64 11.80
CA GLU A 216 -22.31 -7.98 12.08
C GLU A 216 -21.87 -7.61 13.52
N ILE A 217 -22.81 -7.33 14.42
CA ILE A 217 -22.54 -7.07 15.84
C ILE A 217 -22.99 -8.28 16.67
N PRO A 218 -22.11 -8.88 17.49
CA PRO A 218 -22.50 -9.99 18.35
C PRO A 218 -23.65 -9.64 19.30
N TYR A 219 -24.65 -10.52 19.39
CA TYR A 219 -25.75 -10.44 20.38
C TYR A 219 -25.27 -10.02 21.78
N TRP A 220 -24.18 -10.62 22.27
CA TRP A 220 -23.67 -10.28 23.60
C TRP A 220 -23.19 -8.82 23.68
N ALA A 221 -22.49 -8.34 22.65
CA ALA A 221 -21.99 -6.97 22.57
C ALA A 221 -23.15 -5.97 22.48
N GLU A 222 -24.17 -6.28 21.71
CA GLU A 222 -25.39 -5.48 21.64
C GLU A 222 -26.07 -5.35 23.01
N VAL A 223 -26.26 -6.46 23.73
CA VAL A 223 -26.96 -6.41 25.02
C VAL A 223 -26.11 -5.77 26.12
N ASN A 224 -24.81 -6.05 26.16
CA ASN A 224 -23.94 -5.71 27.30
C ASN A 224 -23.07 -4.47 27.08
N ILE A 225 -22.71 -4.14 25.84
CA ILE A 225 -21.87 -2.98 25.49
C ILE A 225 -22.74 -1.85 24.93
N LEU A 226 -23.35 -2.04 23.76
CA LEU A 226 -24.03 -0.97 23.01
C LEU A 226 -25.41 -0.63 23.60
N GLY A 227 -26.15 -1.64 24.02
CA GLY A 227 -27.54 -1.53 24.46
C GLY A 227 -28.55 -1.44 23.32
N THR A 228 -28.22 -1.96 22.13
CA THR A 228 -29.07 -2.13 20.94
C THR A 228 -30.03 -3.32 21.10
N ASP A 229 -30.97 -3.48 20.16
CA ASP A 229 -31.93 -4.60 20.16
C ASP A 229 -31.43 -5.66 19.16
N PRO A 230 -31.01 -6.86 19.62
CA PRO A 230 -30.33 -7.88 18.81
C PRO A 230 -31.28 -8.67 17.88
N LYS A 231 -32.28 -7.97 17.36
CA LYS A 231 -33.35 -8.45 16.48
C LYS A 231 -33.66 -7.45 15.38
N VAL A 232 -32.90 -6.35 15.31
CA VAL A 232 -33.14 -5.22 14.46
C VAL A 232 -31.81 -4.79 13.86
N ASP A 233 -31.64 -5.09 12.57
CA ASP A 233 -30.48 -4.65 11.78
C ASP A 233 -30.28 -3.13 11.90
N ASP A 234 -29.23 -2.73 12.61
CA ASP A 234 -28.81 -1.35 12.75
C ASP A 234 -27.47 -1.04 12.05
N SER A 235 -26.94 -1.98 11.25
CA SER A 235 -25.65 -1.88 10.56
C SER A 235 -25.50 -0.66 9.67
N LYS A 236 -26.61 -0.15 9.12
CA LYS A 236 -26.65 1.01 8.20
C LYS A 236 -27.20 2.28 8.85
N LEU A 237 -27.54 2.21 10.14
CA LEU A 237 -27.95 3.38 10.88
C LEU A 237 -26.72 4.21 11.25
N ASP A 238 -26.95 5.50 11.42
CA ASP A 238 -25.97 6.50 11.88
C ASP A 238 -26.68 7.26 13.02
N PRO A 239 -26.70 6.69 14.24
CA PRO A 239 -27.55 7.17 15.33
C PRO A 239 -27.18 8.58 15.79
N ASP A 240 -25.91 8.95 15.73
CA ASP A 240 -25.38 10.25 16.14
C ASP A 240 -25.17 11.25 14.97
N ASN A 241 -25.35 10.80 13.73
CA ASN A 241 -25.35 11.57 12.49
C ASN A 241 -23.99 12.20 12.15
N ASP A 242 -22.91 11.44 12.30
CA ASP A 242 -21.55 11.91 12.03
C ASP A 242 -20.93 11.40 10.72
N GLY A 243 -21.66 10.54 10.00
CA GLY A 243 -21.43 10.21 8.59
C GLY A 243 -20.89 8.81 8.30
N VAL A 244 -20.67 7.98 9.31
CA VAL A 244 -20.38 6.54 9.17
C VAL A 244 -21.43 5.73 9.93
N PRO A 245 -21.63 4.43 9.61
CA PRO A 245 -22.70 3.67 10.24
C PRO A 245 -22.24 2.82 11.43
N THR A 246 -23.21 2.35 12.23
CA THR A 246 -23.03 1.57 13.46
C THR A 246 -22.04 0.41 13.31
N SER A 247 -22.17 -0.41 12.26
CA SER A 247 -21.32 -1.60 12.10
C SER A 247 -19.86 -1.22 11.80
N TRP A 248 -19.64 -0.14 11.05
CA TRP A 248 -18.30 0.37 10.75
C TRP A 248 -17.65 0.91 12.02
N GLU A 249 -18.38 1.72 12.79
CA GLU A 249 -17.90 2.24 14.07
C GLU A 249 -17.59 1.11 15.06
N TRP A 250 -18.49 0.14 15.18
CA TRP A 250 -18.29 -1.06 15.99
C TRP A 250 -17.01 -1.79 15.57
N LYS A 251 -16.83 -2.06 14.27
CA LYS A 251 -15.65 -2.74 13.72
C LYS A 251 -14.35 -1.99 14.01
N TRP A 252 -14.36 -0.66 13.96
CA TRP A 252 -13.15 0.15 14.17
C TRP A 252 -13.02 0.74 15.58
N GLY A 253 -13.88 0.33 16.51
CA GLY A 253 -13.77 0.65 17.94
C GLY A 253 -14.23 2.06 18.32
N TYR A 254 -15.06 2.68 17.48
CA TYR A 254 -15.79 3.92 17.78
C TYR A 254 -17.10 3.61 18.54
N ASP A 255 -17.73 4.62 19.15
CA ASP A 255 -18.99 4.46 19.91
C ASP A 255 -20.16 4.99 19.08
N PRO A 256 -21.04 4.13 18.50
CA PRO A 256 -22.09 4.53 17.55
C PRO A 256 -23.16 5.54 18.02
N PHE A 257 -23.03 6.02 19.25
CA PHE A 257 -23.96 6.95 19.89
C PHE A 257 -23.26 8.22 20.38
N SER A 258 -21.98 8.40 20.04
CA SER A 258 -21.12 9.50 20.46
C SER A 258 -20.46 10.12 19.22
N PRO A 259 -20.90 11.31 18.79
CA PRO A 259 -20.46 11.83 17.49
C PRO A 259 -18.97 12.17 17.49
N GLU A 260 -18.27 11.64 16.49
CA GLU A 260 -16.91 11.97 16.11
C GLU A 260 -16.88 12.91 14.89
N ASN A 261 -15.69 13.28 14.41
CA ASN A 261 -15.53 14.08 13.20
C ASN A 261 -15.03 13.21 12.05
N HIS A 262 -15.73 12.12 11.73
CA HIS A 262 -15.30 11.14 10.73
C HIS A 262 -15.09 11.72 9.31
N THR A 263 -15.66 12.88 9.02
CA THR A 263 -15.41 13.62 7.77
C THR A 263 -14.01 14.23 7.64
N GLN A 264 -13.27 14.35 8.75
CA GLN A 264 -11.91 14.91 8.80
C GLN A 264 -10.94 14.05 9.61
N LEU A 265 -11.44 13.03 10.30
CA LEU A 265 -10.63 12.11 11.07
C LEU A 265 -9.89 11.18 10.10
N ASP A 266 -8.56 11.22 10.17
CA ASP A 266 -7.59 10.48 9.37
C ASP A 266 -6.48 10.05 10.35
N PRO A 267 -6.69 8.93 11.07
CA PRO A 267 -5.81 8.53 12.18
C PRO A 267 -4.39 8.11 11.76
N ASP A 268 -4.22 7.54 10.57
CA ASP A 268 -2.95 7.04 10.04
C ASP A 268 -2.22 8.01 9.11
N VAL A 269 -2.88 9.13 8.76
CA VAL A 269 -2.36 10.29 8.05
C VAL A 269 -1.97 9.94 6.61
N ASP A 270 -2.78 9.12 5.95
CA ASP A 270 -2.62 8.77 4.54
C ASP A 270 -3.38 9.71 3.58
N GLY A 271 -4.27 10.54 4.13
CA GLY A 271 -5.10 11.50 3.40
C GLY A 271 -6.55 11.03 3.20
N LEU A 272 -6.91 9.85 3.70
CA LEU A 272 -8.25 9.30 3.62
C LEU A 272 -8.93 9.46 4.98
N SER A 273 -10.02 10.24 5.00
CA SER A 273 -10.84 10.32 6.21
C SER A 273 -11.63 9.02 6.40
N ASN A 274 -12.04 8.70 7.64
CA ASN A 274 -12.90 7.54 7.92
C ASN A 274 -14.13 7.43 7.00
N VAL A 275 -14.81 8.54 6.66
CA VAL A 275 -15.97 8.53 5.73
C VAL A 275 -15.58 8.09 4.30
N VAL A 276 -14.34 8.36 3.89
CA VAL A 276 -13.81 7.92 2.59
C VAL A 276 -13.48 6.44 2.66
N GLU A 277 -12.78 6.01 3.71
CA GLU A 277 -12.41 4.60 3.87
C GLU A 277 -13.62 3.69 4.03
N TYR A 278 -14.66 4.11 4.76
CA TYR A 278 -15.92 3.37 4.80
C TYR A 278 -16.47 3.08 3.39
N LYS A 279 -16.37 4.03 2.45
CA LYS A 279 -16.82 3.82 1.07
C LYS A 279 -15.91 2.91 0.26
N LEU A 280 -14.67 2.75 0.70
CA LEU A 280 -13.63 1.94 0.07
C LEU A 280 -13.41 0.60 0.78
N GLU A 281 -14.13 0.30 1.87
CA GLU A 281 -13.96 -0.90 2.70
C GLU A 281 -13.92 -2.20 1.90
N LYS A 282 -14.74 -2.32 0.86
CA LYS A 282 -14.74 -3.49 -0.04
C LYS A 282 -13.36 -3.77 -0.67
N TRP A 283 -12.51 -2.75 -0.77
CA TRP A 283 -11.13 -2.77 -1.28
C TRP A 283 -10.09 -2.80 -0.16
N LEU A 284 -10.50 -3.18 1.05
CA LEU A 284 -9.64 -3.52 2.18
C LEU A 284 -8.94 -2.32 2.84
N THR A 285 -9.60 -1.15 2.84
CA THR A 285 -9.09 0.01 3.58
C THR A 285 -9.08 -0.20 5.08
N ASN A 286 -8.18 0.48 5.77
CA ASN A 286 -8.05 0.41 7.22
C ASN A 286 -7.76 1.80 7.83
N PRO A 287 -8.64 2.35 8.68
CA PRO A 287 -8.48 3.69 9.26
C PRO A 287 -7.28 3.88 10.17
N PHE A 288 -6.54 2.82 10.46
CA PHE A 288 -5.35 2.87 11.29
C PHE A 288 -4.10 2.35 10.56
N TYR A 289 -4.20 2.04 9.26
CA TYR A 289 -3.09 1.53 8.48
C TYR A 289 -3.08 2.09 7.05
N LYS A 290 -1.95 2.72 6.70
CA LYS A 290 -1.83 3.61 5.55
C LYS A 290 -2.13 2.93 4.23
N ASP A 291 -2.96 3.57 3.43
CA ASP A 291 -3.31 3.15 2.09
C ASP A 291 -2.86 4.17 1.03
N ILE A 292 -2.57 3.66 -0.17
CA ILE A 292 -2.42 4.47 -1.39
C ILE A 292 -3.30 3.86 -2.47
N PHE A 293 -4.26 4.65 -2.96
CA PHE A 293 -5.14 4.26 -4.04
C PHE A 293 -4.67 4.83 -5.37
N ILE A 294 -4.51 3.97 -6.38
CA ILE A 294 -3.99 4.37 -7.69
C ILE A 294 -4.91 3.84 -8.79
N GLU A 295 -5.46 4.70 -9.62
CA GLU A 295 -6.14 4.30 -10.85
C GLU A 295 -5.17 4.34 -12.01
N VAL A 296 -5.09 3.26 -12.80
CA VAL A 296 -4.13 3.13 -13.88
C VAL A 296 -4.82 2.81 -15.20
N ASP A 297 -4.76 3.76 -16.12
CA ASP A 297 -5.22 3.56 -17.50
C ASP A 297 -4.07 3.22 -18.45
N GLY A 298 -4.43 2.54 -19.53
CA GLY A 298 -3.53 2.23 -20.62
C GLY A 298 -3.71 3.12 -21.83
N MET A 299 -2.87 2.90 -22.83
CA MET A 299 -2.96 3.58 -24.11
C MET A 299 -2.92 2.59 -25.26
N LYS A 300 -3.75 2.84 -26.28
CA LYS A 300 -3.72 2.07 -27.54
C LYS A 300 -2.33 2.14 -28.17
N GLY A 301 -1.88 1.04 -28.75
CA GLY A 301 -0.57 0.95 -29.40
C GLY A 301 -0.45 1.86 -30.62
N SER A 302 0.79 2.21 -30.96
CA SER A 302 1.12 3.05 -32.11
C SER A 302 0.72 2.48 -33.48
N GLY A 303 0.33 1.21 -33.53
CA GLY A 303 0.08 0.47 -34.77
C GLY A 303 1.35 0.11 -35.56
N LYS A 304 2.54 0.50 -35.08
CA LYS A 304 3.82 0.13 -35.69
C LYS A 304 4.05 -1.37 -35.51
N ARG A 305 4.42 -2.08 -36.57
CA ARG A 305 4.58 -3.57 -36.60
C ARG A 305 5.45 -4.16 -35.50
N LYS A 306 6.45 -3.42 -35.00
CA LYS A 306 7.43 -3.89 -33.99
C LYS A 306 7.11 -3.41 -32.58
N ASP A 307 5.98 -2.76 -32.39
CA ASP A 307 5.57 -2.18 -31.12
C ASP A 307 4.48 -3.01 -30.44
N LEU A 308 4.14 -2.65 -29.20
CA LEU A 308 3.07 -3.29 -28.45
C LEU A 308 1.69 -2.87 -29.00
N PRO A 309 0.68 -3.77 -28.94
CA PRO A 309 -0.69 -3.45 -29.36
C PRO A 309 -1.39 -2.44 -28.44
N TYR A 310 -0.92 -2.34 -27.20
CA TYR A 310 -1.34 -1.40 -26.16
C TYR A 310 -0.22 -1.29 -25.11
N TYR A 311 -0.27 -0.25 -24.30
CA TYR A 311 0.63 -0.04 -23.17
C TYR A 311 -0.23 -0.05 -21.90
N MET A 312 -0.01 -1.05 -21.05
CA MET A 312 -0.72 -1.26 -19.76
C MET A 312 0.34 -1.47 -18.69
N PHE A 313 -0.03 -1.29 -17.42
CA PHE A 313 0.89 -1.51 -16.31
C PHE A 313 0.96 -3.00 -15.99
N PRO A 314 2.09 -3.69 -16.21
CA PRO A 314 2.11 -5.13 -16.08
C PRO A 314 1.95 -5.58 -14.62
N GLU A 315 1.18 -6.64 -14.39
CA GLU A 315 0.95 -7.24 -13.06
C GLU A 315 2.26 -7.50 -12.31
N GLU A 316 3.31 -8.00 -12.98
CA GLU A 316 4.59 -8.23 -12.30
C GLU A 316 5.24 -6.93 -11.80
N SER A 317 5.01 -5.82 -12.49
CA SER A 317 5.49 -4.50 -12.05
C SER A 317 4.65 -3.95 -10.90
N GLN A 318 3.34 -4.19 -10.93
CA GLN A 318 2.41 -3.86 -9.84
C GLN A 318 2.81 -4.60 -8.55
N GLU A 319 3.03 -5.91 -8.62
CA GLU A 319 3.40 -6.72 -7.46
C GLU A 319 4.71 -6.30 -6.80
N MET A 320 5.74 -6.02 -7.62
CA MET A 320 7.01 -5.54 -7.10
C MET A 320 6.87 -4.15 -6.45
N LEU A 321 6.02 -3.27 -7.00
CA LEU A 321 5.75 -1.95 -6.42
C LEU A 321 5.04 -2.10 -5.06
N MET A 322 3.96 -2.88 -5.01
CA MET A 322 3.20 -3.12 -3.79
C MET A 322 4.07 -3.75 -2.69
N ASP A 323 4.98 -4.69 -2.99
CA ASP A 323 5.89 -5.28 -1.98
C ASP A 323 6.92 -4.28 -1.43
N LYS A 324 7.27 -3.23 -2.20
CA LYS A 324 8.12 -2.16 -1.67
C LYS A 324 7.41 -1.35 -0.61
N PHE A 325 6.21 -0.87 -0.90
CA PHE A 325 5.44 -0.07 0.04
C PHE A 325 5.01 -0.87 1.28
N ALA A 326 4.63 -2.14 1.12
CA ALA A 326 4.25 -2.99 2.24
C ALA A 326 5.38 -3.14 3.28
N ARG A 327 6.66 -3.18 2.85
CA ARG A 327 7.82 -3.17 3.76
C ARG A 327 7.98 -1.89 4.59
N HIS A 328 7.23 -0.85 4.24
CA HIS A 328 7.20 0.45 4.91
C HIS A 328 5.85 0.74 5.59
N ALA A 329 5.07 -0.30 5.87
CA ALA A 329 3.76 -0.20 6.52
C ALA A 329 2.75 0.66 5.73
N ILE A 330 2.68 0.42 4.41
CA ILE A 330 1.79 1.10 3.47
C ILE A 330 1.22 0.07 2.50
N THR A 331 -0.10 -0.06 2.44
CA THR A 331 -0.78 -0.86 1.42
C THR A 331 -0.98 -0.01 0.17
N VAL A 332 -0.73 -0.59 -1.00
CA VAL A 332 -0.98 0.07 -2.28
C VAL A 332 -2.06 -0.71 -3.03
N HIS A 333 -3.14 -0.01 -3.40
CA HIS A 333 -4.24 -0.54 -4.19
C HIS A 333 -4.17 0.01 -5.61
N ILE A 334 -4.03 -0.88 -6.59
CA ILE A 334 -3.94 -0.51 -8.00
C ILE A 334 -5.22 -0.94 -8.70
N ASP A 335 -6.00 0.04 -9.17
CA ASP A 335 -7.16 -0.16 -10.03
C ASP A 335 -6.74 -0.09 -11.49
N ASP A 336 -6.53 -1.25 -12.10
CA ASP A 336 -6.33 -1.42 -13.53
C ASP A 336 -7.60 -1.97 -14.23
N GLY A 337 -8.77 -1.76 -13.61
CA GLY A 337 -10.05 -2.31 -14.03
C GLY A 337 -10.76 -3.12 -12.93
N CYS A 338 -10.04 -3.48 -11.87
CA CYS A 338 -10.53 -4.38 -10.82
C CYS A 338 -11.37 -3.68 -9.73
N MET A 339 -11.33 -2.35 -9.63
CA MET A 339 -12.02 -1.60 -8.57
C MET A 339 -13.11 -0.66 -9.12
N GLY A 340 -13.49 -0.84 -10.39
CA GLY A 340 -14.63 -0.17 -11.04
C GLY A 340 -14.28 1.09 -11.84
N GLY A 341 -13.01 1.53 -11.82
CA GLY A 341 -12.43 2.49 -12.77
C GLY A 341 -11.35 1.77 -13.58
N GLY A 342 -10.26 2.48 -13.90
CA GLY A 342 -9.00 1.90 -14.37
C GLY A 342 -9.05 1.04 -15.64
N GLY A 343 -7.88 0.75 -16.19
CA GLY A 343 -7.73 -0.15 -17.32
C GLY A 343 -8.32 0.34 -18.64
N GLU A 344 -8.75 1.61 -18.73
CA GLU A 344 -9.26 2.16 -19.97
C GLU A 344 -8.13 2.23 -21.01
N LEU A 345 -8.41 1.83 -22.26
CA LEU A 345 -7.47 2.00 -23.37
C LEU A 345 -7.69 3.34 -24.06
N LEU A 346 -6.96 4.34 -23.58
CA LEU A 346 -6.97 5.70 -24.09
C LEU A 346 -6.46 5.80 -25.54
N PRO A 347 -6.88 6.83 -26.30
CA PRO A 347 -6.37 7.07 -27.64
C PRO A 347 -4.84 7.21 -27.68
N PHE A 348 -4.21 6.69 -28.74
CA PHE A 348 -2.77 6.78 -28.92
C PHE A 348 -2.30 8.24 -29.03
N VAL A 349 -1.27 8.58 -28.26
CA VAL A 349 -0.55 9.85 -28.32
C VAL A 349 0.95 9.55 -28.40
N GLU A 350 1.64 10.11 -29.38
CA GLU A 350 3.06 9.79 -29.62
C GLU A 350 4.00 10.32 -28.54
N SER A 351 3.65 11.42 -27.86
CA SER A 351 4.38 11.83 -26.67
C SER A 351 3.50 12.71 -25.79
N ILE A 352 3.62 12.55 -24.48
CA ILE A 352 3.00 13.43 -23.49
C ILE A 352 4.14 14.14 -22.76
N SER A 353 4.23 15.45 -22.95
CA SER A 353 5.08 16.32 -22.16
C SER A 353 4.25 17.06 -21.11
N GLN A 354 4.92 17.62 -20.11
CA GLN A 354 4.31 18.46 -19.07
C GLN A 354 3.47 19.61 -19.67
N GLU A 355 3.93 20.21 -20.76
CA GLU A 355 3.24 21.33 -21.44
C GLU A 355 2.16 20.89 -22.45
N SER A 356 2.06 19.60 -22.78
CA SER A 356 1.16 19.14 -23.85
C SER A 356 -0.32 19.33 -23.55
N GLY A 357 -0.69 19.48 -22.27
CA GLY A 357 -2.07 19.51 -21.80
C GLY A 357 -2.83 18.21 -22.01
N MET A 358 -2.18 17.15 -22.49
CA MET A 358 -2.85 15.87 -22.77
C MET A 358 -3.23 15.13 -21.50
N MET A 359 -2.36 15.12 -20.48
CA MET A 359 -2.70 14.49 -19.19
C MET A 359 -3.92 15.17 -18.54
N GLN A 360 -4.01 16.50 -18.65
CA GLN A 360 -5.17 17.26 -18.17
C GLN A 360 -6.47 16.91 -18.90
N LYS A 361 -6.39 16.58 -20.20
CA LYS A 361 -7.56 16.09 -20.94
C LYS A 361 -7.98 14.71 -20.46
N PHE A 362 -7.02 13.79 -20.22
CA PHE A 362 -7.34 12.47 -19.68
C PHE A 362 -7.97 12.57 -18.29
N TYR A 363 -7.34 13.31 -17.37
CA TYR A 363 -7.90 13.56 -16.04
C TYR A 363 -9.32 14.16 -16.07
N LYS A 364 -9.60 15.07 -17.01
CA LYS A 364 -10.91 15.71 -17.11
C LYS A 364 -12.00 14.78 -17.64
N TYR A 365 -11.68 13.93 -18.62
CA TYR A 365 -12.69 13.21 -19.40
C TYR A 365 -12.74 11.70 -19.13
N HIS A 366 -11.73 11.15 -18.46
CA HIS A 366 -11.57 9.71 -18.23
C HIS A 366 -11.46 9.37 -16.74
N PHE A 367 -10.95 10.28 -15.90
CA PHE A 367 -10.90 10.07 -14.45
C PHE A 367 -12.16 10.59 -13.75
N ALA A 368 -12.87 9.69 -13.07
CA ALA A 368 -14.17 9.97 -12.46
C ALA A 368 -14.08 10.94 -11.27
N ASP A 369 -15.11 11.78 -11.08
CA ASP A 369 -15.09 12.85 -10.08
C ASP A 369 -15.11 12.33 -8.64
N ASP A 370 -15.75 11.20 -8.38
CA ASP A 370 -15.81 10.53 -7.08
C ASP A 370 -14.48 9.90 -6.65
N ARG A 371 -13.49 9.88 -7.54
CA ARG A 371 -12.13 9.36 -7.28
C ARG A 371 -11.10 10.47 -7.05
N LYS A 372 -11.42 11.69 -7.44
CA LYS A 372 -10.50 12.84 -7.31
C LYS A 372 -10.28 13.18 -5.85
N GLY A 373 -9.01 13.32 -5.46
CA GLY A 373 -8.63 13.52 -4.06
C GLY A 373 -8.67 12.25 -3.21
N ILE A 374 -8.87 11.09 -3.83
CA ILE A 374 -8.76 9.76 -3.21
C ILE A 374 -7.71 8.94 -3.95
N PHE A 375 -7.83 8.84 -5.29
CA PHE A 375 -6.92 8.09 -6.14
C PHE A 375 -5.86 9.00 -6.79
N HIS A 376 -4.65 8.46 -6.92
CA HIS A 376 -3.65 8.94 -7.86
C HIS A 376 -3.99 8.41 -9.26
N TYR A 377 -4.07 9.28 -10.27
CA TYR A 377 -4.40 8.89 -11.64
C TYR A 377 -3.17 8.76 -12.52
N ALA A 378 -2.87 7.53 -12.94
CA ALA A 378 -1.71 7.19 -13.77
C ALA A 378 -2.13 6.75 -15.18
N VAL A 379 -1.36 7.16 -16.19
CA VAL A 379 -1.52 6.68 -17.57
C VAL A 379 -0.24 6.05 -18.09
N ILE A 380 -0.33 4.80 -18.56
CA ILE A 380 0.76 4.14 -19.27
C ILE A 380 0.71 4.51 -20.75
N ALA A 381 1.60 5.42 -21.15
CA ALA A 381 1.66 6.02 -22.48
C ALA A 381 2.78 5.45 -23.34
N TYR A 382 2.83 5.78 -24.63
CA TYR A 382 3.91 5.36 -25.51
C TYR A 382 5.27 6.00 -25.14
N ALA A 383 5.31 7.33 -24.98
CA ALA A 383 6.50 8.07 -24.56
C ALA A 383 6.13 9.26 -23.65
N SER A 384 6.39 9.08 -22.35
CA SER A 384 6.15 10.06 -21.27
C SER A 384 7.12 9.85 -20.09
N GLY A 385 6.91 10.51 -18.96
CA GLY A 385 7.69 10.37 -17.73
C GLY A 385 7.70 11.68 -16.98
N PHE A 386 6.53 12.03 -16.43
CA PHE A 386 6.31 13.24 -15.64
C PHE A 386 5.12 13.04 -14.70
N CYS A 387 5.23 13.64 -13.51
CA CYS A 387 4.12 13.99 -12.64
C CYS A 387 3.50 15.30 -13.12
N HIS A 388 2.18 15.32 -13.27
CA HIS A 388 1.46 16.47 -13.85
C HIS A 388 0.58 17.12 -12.76
N PRO A 389 0.74 18.43 -12.52
CA PRO A 389 -0.21 19.12 -11.66
C PRO A 389 -1.57 19.21 -12.35
N GLN A 390 -2.66 18.84 -11.68
CA GLN A 390 -3.99 19.02 -12.23
C GLN A 390 -4.41 20.50 -12.30
N SER A 391 -5.24 20.83 -13.30
CA SER A 391 -5.56 22.21 -13.71
C SER A 391 -6.34 23.03 -12.66
N TYR A 392 -6.98 22.39 -11.70
CA TYR A 392 -7.84 22.95 -10.66
C TYR A 392 -7.18 22.88 -9.28
N GLY A 393 -6.17 23.71 -9.06
CA GLY A 393 -5.55 23.86 -7.74
C GLY A 393 -4.14 23.29 -7.61
N ASN A 394 -3.48 22.98 -8.72
CA ASN A 394 -2.04 22.67 -8.74
C ASN A 394 -1.68 21.52 -7.79
N ARG A 395 -2.46 20.44 -7.84
CA ARG A 395 -2.25 19.24 -7.02
C ARG A 395 -1.57 18.16 -7.87
N TYR A 396 -0.70 17.39 -7.25
CA TYR A 396 0.11 16.36 -7.92
C TYR A 396 -0.52 14.98 -7.75
N ASP A 397 -1.79 14.83 -8.11
CA ASP A 397 -2.54 13.56 -8.06
C ASP A 397 -2.54 12.82 -9.40
N THR A 398 -1.71 13.23 -10.37
CA THR A 398 -1.68 12.60 -11.69
C THR A 398 -0.28 12.45 -12.25
N PHE A 399 0.00 11.36 -12.96
CA PHE A 399 1.29 11.16 -13.62
C PHE A 399 1.20 10.23 -14.83
N THR A 400 2.30 10.16 -15.58
CA THR A 400 2.36 9.39 -16.83
C THR A 400 3.65 8.61 -16.94
N ILE A 401 3.54 7.37 -17.40
CA ILE A 401 4.67 6.43 -17.47
C ILE A 401 4.90 6.03 -18.93
N SER A 402 6.16 5.97 -19.35
CA SER A 402 6.51 5.36 -20.64
C SER A 402 6.36 3.85 -20.59
N GLY A 403 5.50 3.28 -21.43
CA GLY A 403 5.30 1.82 -21.57
C GLY A 403 5.85 1.21 -22.86
N SER A 404 6.39 2.00 -23.79
CA SER A 404 6.80 1.46 -25.09
C SER A 404 8.15 0.72 -25.07
N LYS A 405 8.24 -0.36 -25.86
CA LYS A 405 9.50 -1.08 -26.09
C LYS A 405 10.55 -0.21 -26.77
N GLU A 406 10.13 0.83 -27.48
CA GLU A 406 11.02 1.76 -28.16
C GLU A 406 11.75 2.66 -27.16
N VAL A 407 11.01 3.30 -26.22
CA VAL A 407 11.62 4.10 -25.15
C VAL A 407 12.54 3.23 -24.30
N PHE A 408 12.06 2.06 -23.85
CA PHE A 408 12.88 1.08 -23.14
C PHE A 408 14.16 0.73 -23.91
N SER A 409 14.05 0.41 -25.20
CA SER A 409 15.22 0.04 -26.03
C SER A 409 16.22 1.18 -26.19
N ARG A 410 15.77 2.44 -26.20
CA ARG A 410 16.64 3.62 -26.27
C ARG A 410 17.38 3.83 -24.94
N VAL A 411 16.66 3.74 -23.82
CA VAL A 411 17.23 3.86 -22.46
C VAL A 411 18.32 2.81 -22.23
N PHE A 412 18.06 1.56 -22.60
CA PHE A 412 19.01 0.45 -22.42
C PHE A 412 19.91 0.18 -23.63
N MET A 413 19.94 1.06 -24.64
CA MET A 413 20.78 0.90 -25.83
C MET A 413 22.26 0.63 -25.53
N PRO A 414 22.90 1.34 -24.57
CA PRO A 414 24.31 1.10 -24.22
C PRO A 414 24.55 -0.24 -23.50
N TYR A 415 23.50 -0.95 -23.08
CA TYR A 415 23.59 -2.14 -22.23
C TYR A 415 22.82 -3.34 -22.82
N PRO A 416 23.38 -4.03 -23.84
CA PRO A 416 22.69 -5.12 -24.53
C PRO A 416 22.17 -6.25 -23.62
N ARG A 417 22.87 -6.53 -22.51
CA ARG A 417 22.45 -7.56 -21.54
C ARG A 417 21.10 -7.26 -20.91
N TYR A 418 20.84 -6.01 -20.54
CA TYR A 418 19.58 -5.55 -19.94
C TYR A 418 18.51 -5.33 -21.01
N ARG A 419 18.89 -4.72 -22.15
CA ARG A 419 17.98 -4.44 -23.27
C ARG A 419 17.24 -5.67 -23.80
N PHE A 420 17.88 -6.84 -23.83
CA PHE A 420 17.28 -8.06 -24.38
C PHE A 420 16.80 -9.05 -23.32
N ASN A 421 16.85 -8.65 -22.04
CA ASN A 421 16.28 -9.41 -20.94
C ASN A 421 14.84 -8.91 -20.69
N PRO A 422 13.82 -9.75 -20.88
CA PRO A 422 12.44 -9.33 -20.64
C PRO A 422 12.20 -8.90 -19.19
N ARG A 423 12.86 -9.51 -18.19
CA ARG A 423 12.72 -9.13 -16.77
C ARG A 423 13.08 -7.67 -16.50
N THR A 424 14.07 -7.15 -17.23
CA THR A 424 14.49 -5.75 -17.12
C THR A 424 13.36 -4.78 -17.46
N PHE A 425 12.48 -5.12 -18.43
CA PHE A 425 11.34 -4.27 -18.77
C PHE A 425 10.38 -4.10 -17.59
N TYR A 426 10.08 -5.18 -16.86
CA TYR A 426 9.16 -5.13 -15.71
C TYR A 426 9.75 -4.38 -14.53
N ILE A 427 11.03 -4.59 -14.22
CA ILE A 427 11.73 -3.83 -13.16
C ILE A 427 11.78 -2.35 -13.54
N TRP A 428 12.06 -2.04 -14.81
CA TRP A 428 12.10 -0.68 -15.32
C TRP A 428 10.74 0.02 -15.21
N MET A 429 9.66 -0.65 -15.61
CA MET A 429 8.30 -0.13 -15.49
C MET A 429 7.93 0.15 -14.03
N ALA A 430 8.19 -0.78 -13.11
CA ALA A 430 7.93 -0.58 -11.68
C ALA A 430 8.76 0.58 -11.12
N SER A 431 10.05 0.66 -11.47
CA SER A 431 10.97 1.71 -11.03
C SER A 431 10.55 3.09 -11.53
N LEU A 432 10.15 3.20 -12.80
CA LEU A 432 9.65 4.45 -13.38
C LEU A 432 8.29 4.84 -12.77
N PHE A 433 7.41 3.87 -12.51
CA PHE A 433 6.13 4.11 -11.85
C PHE A 433 6.34 4.65 -10.43
N MET A 434 7.18 3.97 -9.64
CA MET A 434 7.54 4.39 -8.29
C MET A 434 8.17 5.79 -8.29
N HIS A 435 9.01 6.11 -9.27
CA HIS A 435 9.61 7.43 -9.40
C HIS A 435 8.56 8.54 -9.55
N GLU A 436 7.62 8.41 -10.49
CA GLU A 436 6.60 9.44 -10.70
C GLU A 436 5.57 9.49 -9.55
N LEU A 437 5.27 8.33 -8.94
CA LEU A 437 4.47 8.26 -7.71
C LEU A 437 5.18 9.04 -6.59
N GLY A 438 6.51 8.95 -6.48
CA GLY A 438 7.31 9.69 -5.51
C GLY A 438 7.08 11.19 -5.55
N HIS A 439 6.96 11.78 -6.74
CA HIS A 439 6.57 13.20 -6.88
C HIS A 439 5.17 13.48 -6.35
N SER A 440 4.20 12.60 -6.60
CA SER A 440 2.85 12.74 -6.02
C SER A 440 2.81 12.58 -4.51
N LEU A 441 3.88 12.01 -3.92
CA LEU A 441 4.09 11.87 -2.47
C LEU A 441 5.06 12.94 -1.93
N GLY A 442 5.37 13.99 -2.70
CA GLY A 442 6.16 15.13 -2.24
C GLY A 442 7.68 15.01 -2.39
N LEU A 443 8.21 13.94 -3.01
CA LEU A 443 9.64 13.84 -3.32
C LEU A 443 10.00 14.76 -4.48
N MET A 444 10.50 15.96 -4.16
CA MET A 444 10.68 17.03 -5.16
C MET A 444 12.16 17.41 -5.35
N PRO A 445 12.57 17.80 -6.58
CA PRO A 445 13.92 18.29 -6.82
C PRO A 445 14.23 19.57 -6.03
N ALA A 446 15.51 19.93 -5.97
CA ALA A 446 15.93 21.20 -5.39
C ALA A 446 15.22 22.39 -6.08
N PRO A 447 14.88 23.47 -5.34
CA PRO A 447 15.25 23.75 -3.95
C PRO A 447 14.32 23.15 -2.89
N TRP A 448 13.33 22.34 -3.27
CA TRP A 448 12.23 21.96 -2.38
C TRP A 448 12.61 20.88 -1.37
N TYR A 449 13.30 19.84 -1.83
CA TYR A 449 13.76 18.76 -0.96
C TYR A 449 15.18 18.31 -1.28
N CYS A 450 15.39 17.56 -2.37
CA CYS A 450 16.68 16.93 -2.64
C CYS A 450 17.19 17.25 -4.05
N GLY A 451 18.39 17.81 -4.16
CA GLY A 451 19.01 18.14 -5.45
C GLY A 451 19.51 16.94 -6.27
N GLY A 452 19.43 15.73 -5.71
CA GLY A 452 19.71 14.48 -6.43
C GLY A 452 18.51 13.97 -7.22
N ILE A 453 17.30 14.36 -6.82
CA ILE A 453 16.05 14.05 -7.53
C ILE A 453 16.07 14.79 -8.87
N ASP A 454 15.78 14.06 -9.94
CA ASP A 454 15.72 14.55 -11.33
C ASP A 454 16.89 15.41 -11.78
N ASN A 455 18.07 15.18 -11.22
CA ASN A 455 19.20 16.06 -11.45
C ASN A 455 19.60 16.05 -12.94
N ILE A 456 19.20 17.11 -13.66
CA ILE A 456 19.35 17.20 -15.11
C ILE A 456 20.81 17.23 -15.55
N SER A 457 21.73 17.60 -14.65
CA SER A 457 23.17 17.56 -14.94
C SER A 457 23.66 16.16 -15.25
N MET A 458 22.95 15.12 -14.79
CA MET A 458 23.26 13.71 -15.08
C MET A 458 22.81 13.28 -16.49
N VAL A 459 22.02 14.11 -17.18
CA VAL A 459 21.45 13.84 -18.51
C VAL A 459 21.99 14.88 -19.51
N PRO A 460 23.14 14.62 -20.18
CA PRO A 460 23.77 15.59 -21.08
C PRO A 460 22.88 16.13 -22.18
N GLY A 461 21.90 15.35 -22.64
CA GLY A 461 20.93 15.79 -23.64
C GLY A 461 19.93 16.85 -23.15
N ARG A 462 19.80 17.04 -21.83
CA ARG A 462 18.97 18.08 -21.20
C ARG A 462 19.77 19.31 -20.74
N LEU A 463 21.11 19.26 -20.82
CA LEU A 463 21.95 20.41 -20.50
C LEU A 463 21.92 21.46 -21.61
N PRO A 464 21.99 22.76 -21.29
CA PRO A 464 22.00 23.88 -22.23
C PRO A 464 22.82 23.66 -23.51
N ASP A 465 22.25 24.04 -24.66
CA ASP A 465 22.87 23.85 -25.98
C ASP A 465 24.15 24.67 -26.20
N ASN A 466 24.34 25.73 -25.42
CA ASN A 466 25.56 26.55 -25.46
C ASN A 466 26.78 25.89 -24.77
N MET A 467 26.60 24.79 -24.05
CA MET A 467 27.72 24.02 -23.49
C MET A 467 28.32 23.07 -24.54
N SER A 468 29.65 23.02 -24.59
CA SER A 468 30.36 22.02 -25.38
C SER A 468 30.12 20.61 -24.85
N PHE A 469 30.30 19.60 -25.72
CA PHE A 469 30.18 18.19 -25.32
C PHE A 469 31.07 17.84 -24.11
N ILE A 470 32.29 18.40 -24.04
CA ILE A 470 33.23 18.15 -22.94
C ILE A 470 32.70 18.74 -21.62
N GLU A 471 32.12 19.94 -21.65
CA GLU A 471 31.52 20.57 -20.47
C GLU A 471 30.31 19.77 -19.98
N LYS A 472 29.42 19.36 -20.90
CA LYS A 472 28.26 18.51 -20.58
C LYS A 472 28.68 17.19 -19.91
N MET A 473 29.73 16.54 -20.44
CA MET A 473 30.25 15.30 -19.85
C MET A 473 30.94 15.50 -18.49
N LYS A 474 31.62 16.63 -18.28
CA LYS A 474 32.20 16.98 -16.97
C LYS A 474 31.11 17.23 -15.92
N ALA A 475 30.09 18.01 -16.26
CA ALA A 475 28.95 18.27 -15.39
C ALA A 475 28.25 16.96 -14.97
N ARG A 476 28.00 16.07 -15.95
CA ARG A 476 27.45 14.73 -15.68
C ARG A 476 28.30 13.93 -14.71
N ASN A 477 29.60 13.80 -14.97
CA ASN A 477 30.45 12.97 -14.13
C ASN A 477 30.55 13.52 -12.71
N HIS A 478 30.62 14.84 -12.55
CA HIS A 478 30.59 15.49 -11.25
C HIS A 478 29.27 15.22 -10.52
N ALA A 479 28.12 15.36 -11.19
CA ALA A 479 26.82 15.09 -10.58
C ALA A 479 26.68 13.62 -10.14
N ILE A 480 27.10 12.67 -10.98
CA ILE A 480 27.10 11.24 -10.63
C ILE A 480 27.99 10.95 -9.42
N GLU A 481 29.17 11.58 -9.34
CA GLU A 481 30.08 11.40 -8.20
C GLU A 481 29.52 12.02 -6.92
N TYR A 482 28.95 13.22 -7.02
CA TYR A 482 28.37 13.95 -5.88
C TYR A 482 27.18 13.21 -5.26
N TRP A 483 26.32 12.62 -6.10
CA TRP A 483 25.14 11.87 -5.67
C TRP A 483 25.34 10.34 -5.72
N ALA A 484 26.60 9.87 -5.66
CA ALA A 484 26.92 8.45 -5.84
C ALA A 484 26.38 7.53 -4.73
N ASN A 485 26.10 8.10 -3.55
CA ASN A 485 25.52 7.39 -2.42
C ASN A 485 24.00 7.51 -2.39
N TYR A 486 23.37 8.37 -3.20
CA TYR A 486 21.93 8.56 -3.15
C TYR A 486 21.19 7.42 -3.88
N VAL A 487 20.92 6.32 -3.18
CA VAL A 487 20.34 5.10 -3.75
C VAL A 487 18.81 5.17 -3.71
N SER A 488 18.24 5.88 -4.69
CA SER A 488 16.80 6.04 -4.87
C SER A 488 16.42 5.91 -6.35
N CYS A 489 15.21 5.45 -6.65
CA CYS A 489 14.63 5.51 -8.01
C CYS A 489 14.50 6.96 -8.49
N MET A 490 14.52 7.94 -7.58
CA MET A 490 14.52 9.38 -7.88
C MET A 490 15.83 9.91 -8.50
N ASN A 491 16.94 9.18 -8.37
CA ASN A 491 18.27 9.64 -8.78
C ASN A 491 18.70 9.08 -10.14
N TYR A 492 18.71 9.91 -11.19
CA TYR A 492 19.20 9.54 -12.55
C TYR A 492 20.66 9.07 -12.59
N GLY A 493 21.46 9.47 -11.61
CA GLY A 493 22.90 9.26 -11.50
C GLY A 493 23.31 7.94 -10.90
N ASN A 494 22.35 7.13 -10.44
CA ASN A 494 22.61 5.78 -9.89
C ASN A 494 23.29 4.83 -10.88
N SER A 495 23.51 5.26 -12.13
CA SER A 495 24.42 4.68 -13.10
C SER A 495 25.87 4.70 -12.62
N GLY A 496 26.25 3.66 -11.87
CA GLY A 496 27.61 3.47 -11.34
C GLY A 496 28.70 3.81 -12.35
N GLY A 497 29.69 4.61 -11.93
CA GLY A 497 30.84 4.98 -12.75
C GLY A 497 31.63 3.75 -13.27
N PRO A 498 32.50 3.94 -14.28
CA PRO A 498 33.14 2.85 -15.03
C PRO A 498 33.99 1.87 -14.17
N LEU A 499 34.41 2.25 -12.96
CA LEU A 499 35.11 1.37 -12.01
C LEU A 499 34.20 0.71 -10.96
N LYS A 500 33.00 1.23 -10.70
CA LYS A 500 32.00 0.62 -9.78
C LYS A 500 31.00 -0.29 -10.50
N GLY A 501 30.79 -0.09 -11.80
CA GLY A 501 29.87 -0.87 -12.65
C GLY A 501 30.23 -2.35 -12.86
N ILE A 502 31.36 -2.84 -12.34
CA ILE A 502 31.70 -4.27 -12.34
C ILE A 502 31.10 -4.99 -11.11
N LEU A 503 30.81 -4.27 -10.01
CA LEU A 503 30.38 -4.86 -8.73
C LEU A 503 29.01 -4.38 -8.22
N LYS A 504 28.46 -3.28 -8.76
CA LYS A 504 27.07 -2.85 -8.48
C LYS A 504 26.41 -2.35 -9.78
N PRO A 505 25.55 -3.16 -10.43
CA PRO A 505 24.76 -2.71 -11.54
C PRO A 505 23.47 -2.08 -11.01
N SER A 506 23.51 -0.82 -10.63
CA SER A 506 22.30 0.00 -10.60
C SER A 506 22.42 0.97 -11.76
N TYR A 507 21.41 0.97 -12.62
CA TYR A 507 21.07 2.11 -13.44
C TYR A 507 19.91 2.76 -12.68
N ALA A 508 19.77 4.09 -12.68
CA ALA A 508 18.69 4.78 -11.96
C ALA A 508 17.33 4.11 -12.14
N TRP A 509 17.01 3.83 -13.40
CA TRP A 509 15.79 3.18 -13.85
C TRP A 509 15.74 1.66 -13.61
N MET A 510 16.63 1.12 -12.77
CA MET A 510 16.64 -0.26 -12.28
C MET A 510 16.69 -0.32 -10.74
N VAL A 511 16.78 0.83 -10.06
CA VAL A 511 16.56 0.94 -8.62
C VAL A 511 15.05 0.99 -8.43
N LEU A 512 14.50 -0.03 -7.77
CA LEU A 512 13.10 -0.06 -7.38
C LEU A 512 13.07 0.07 -5.86
N ASP A 513 13.31 1.29 -5.40
CA ASP A 513 13.25 1.66 -4.00
C ASP A 513 13.39 3.18 -3.87
N TYR A 514 12.89 3.73 -2.77
CA TYR A 514 13.34 5.05 -2.31
C TYR A 514 14.56 4.90 -1.40
N SER A 515 15.32 5.96 -1.22
CA SER A 515 16.44 5.91 -0.30
C SER A 515 15.97 5.94 1.16
N ASP A 516 16.66 5.18 2.02
CA ASP A 516 16.54 5.21 3.47
C ASP A 516 17.60 6.10 4.16
N GLY A 517 18.45 6.77 3.38
CA GLY A 517 19.52 7.65 3.87
C GLY A 517 20.71 6.93 4.52
N THR A 518 20.83 5.62 4.38
CA THR A 518 21.87 4.83 5.07
C THR A 518 23.18 4.67 4.29
N HIS A 519 23.24 5.12 3.03
CA HIS A 519 24.36 4.86 2.12
C HIS A 519 25.49 5.91 2.18
N GLY A 520 25.41 6.88 3.10
CA GLY A 520 26.50 7.81 3.41
C GLY A 520 26.20 9.26 3.03
N GLU A 521 27.25 10.04 2.78
CA GLU A 521 27.12 11.48 2.49
C GLU A 521 26.26 11.71 1.24
N HIS A 522 25.35 12.69 1.33
CA HIS A 522 24.37 13.06 0.30
C HIS A 522 23.31 11.99 -0.02
N ASP A 523 23.18 10.94 0.79
CA ASP A 523 22.04 10.02 0.72
C ASP A 523 20.87 10.56 1.57
N TYR A 524 19.80 11.00 0.92
CA TYR A 524 18.62 11.57 1.59
C TYR A 524 17.62 10.46 1.90
N ASN A 525 17.02 10.49 3.10
CA ASN A 525 16.01 9.50 3.48
C ASN A 525 14.64 9.90 2.93
N ASP A 526 14.36 9.42 1.72
CA ASP A 526 13.12 9.65 0.97
C ASP A 526 11.94 8.94 1.61
N TRP A 527 12.11 7.70 2.09
CA TRP A 527 11.06 6.95 2.78
C TRP A 527 10.54 7.67 4.03
N ALA A 528 11.41 8.39 4.75
CA ALA A 528 11.02 9.22 5.88
C ALA A 528 10.45 10.60 5.46
N HIS A 529 10.57 10.98 4.19
CA HIS A 529 10.13 12.28 3.68
C HIS A 529 8.78 12.24 2.97
N ILE A 530 8.37 11.09 2.41
CA ILE A 530 7.09 11.00 1.69
C ILE A 530 5.92 11.51 2.57
N ASP A 531 5.04 12.28 1.94
CA ASP A 531 3.82 12.81 2.53
C ASP A 531 2.65 12.21 1.74
N LEU A 532 1.99 11.22 2.34
CA LEU A 532 0.86 10.53 1.71
C LEU A 532 -0.31 11.47 1.43
N THR A 533 -0.44 12.56 2.20
CA THR A 533 -1.47 13.58 1.99
C THR A 533 -1.11 14.63 0.92
N TYR A 534 0.09 14.53 0.30
CA TYR A 534 0.62 15.58 -0.59
C TYR A 534 -0.26 15.82 -1.82
N PHE A 535 -0.80 14.76 -2.42
CA PHE A 535 -1.65 14.83 -3.62
C PHE A 535 -2.96 15.60 -3.41
N GLN A 536 -3.38 15.85 -2.16
CA GLN A 536 -4.56 16.65 -1.83
C GLN A 536 -4.23 18.14 -1.65
N LYS A 537 -2.94 18.49 -1.53
CA LYS A 537 -2.47 19.85 -1.27
C LYS A 537 -2.13 20.57 -2.57
N SER A 538 -2.46 21.86 -2.62
CA SER A 538 -1.96 22.72 -3.67
C SER A 538 -0.46 22.90 -3.51
N ALA A 539 0.33 22.45 -4.48
CA ALA A 539 1.76 22.67 -4.48
C ALA A 539 2.07 24.17 -4.64
N PRO A 540 3.08 24.72 -3.95
CA PRO A 540 3.46 26.12 -4.06
C PRO A 540 4.26 26.43 -5.35
N PHE A 541 4.50 25.42 -6.19
CA PHE A 541 5.26 25.53 -7.43
C PHE A 541 4.61 24.70 -8.52
N VAL A 542 4.94 25.03 -9.77
CA VAL A 542 4.73 24.15 -10.92
C VAL A 542 6.11 23.60 -11.25
N GLU A 543 6.23 22.29 -11.27
CA GLU A 543 7.41 21.59 -11.76
C GLU A 543 7.58 22.03 -13.22
N ASP A 544 8.67 22.76 -13.46
CA ASP A 544 8.97 23.33 -14.76
C ASP A 544 10.11 22.50 -15.33
N SER A 545 9.90 21.95 -16.53
CA SER A 545 10.83 21.07 -17.25
C SER A 545 12.25 21.63 -17.47
N PHE A 546 12.52 22.87 -17.04
CA PHE A 546 13.80 23.57 -17.20
C PHE A 546 14.39 24.18 -15.91
N VAL A 547 13.83 23.93 -14.71
CA VAL A 547 14.34 24.57 -13.48
C VAL A 547 15.22 23.62 -12.66
N SER A 548 16.52 23.58 -13.00
CA SER A 548 17.63 23.66 -12.03
C SER A 548 18.98 23.85 -12.75
#